data_AF-A0A1C3PE12-F1
#
_entry.id   AF-A0A1C3PE12-F1
#
_cell.length_a   1.000
_cell.length_b   1.000
_cell.length_c   1.000
_cell.angle_alpha   90.00
_cell.angle_beta   90.00
_cell.angle_gamma   90.00
#
_symmetry.space_group_name_H-M   'P 1'
#
loop_
_entity.id
_entity.type
_entity.pdbx_description
1 polymer ?
#
loop_
_entity_poly.entity_id
_entity_poly.type
_entity_poly.pdbx_seq_one_letter_code
_entity_poly.pdbx_strand_id
1 'polypeptide(L)'
;MQISPNEIAWDGGKVVMVFPWDGEKAAPTSSTAALGGPISTSDIYGCPTQYFGADYYCFYEHIDWGGRRLQFKDYPQNINFSNYGFDNETSSWVNGGAGTINVYDQPYVGTPFLWTEVPHSLSSWVGDANNDRAESFSAY
;
A
#
# COMPACT_ATOMS: atom_id res chain seq x y z
N MET A 1 5.14 -15.01 3.44
CA MET A 1 5.21 -16.22 2.59
C MET A 1 5.04 -15.81 1.14
N GLN A 2 5.80 -16.38 0.21
CA GLN A 2 5.60 -16.11 -1.22
C GLN A 2 4.30 -16.78 -1.68
N ILE A 3 3.41 -16.03 -2.34
CA ILE A 3 2.09 -16.51 -2.78
C ILE A 3 1.94 -16.55 -4.31
N SER A 4 2.85 -15.88 -5.02
CA SER A 4 2.99 -15.94 -6.48
C SER A 4 4.44 -15.57 -6.85
N PRO A 5 4.86 -15.67 -8.13
CA PRO A 5 6.24 -15.38 -8.54
C PRO A 5 6.75 -13.99 -8.12
N ASN A 6 5.87 -13.00 -8.02
CA ASN A 6 6.19 -11.61 -7.72
C ASN A 6 5.46 -11.07 -6.48
N GLU A 7 4.93 -11.93 -5.61
CA GLU A 7 4.18 -11.47 -4.43
C GLU A 7 4.56 -12.21 -3.14
N ILE A 8 4.68 -11.45 -2.06
CA ILE A 8 4.89 -11.94 -0.71
C ILE A 8 3.72 -11.46 0.15
N ALA A 9 3.10 -12.37 0.89
CA ALA A 9 2.00 -12.07 1.79
C ALA A 9 2.35 -12.33 3.26
N TRP A 10 1.76 -11.54 4.15
CA TRP A 10 1.76 -11.72 5.59
C TRP A 10 0.33 -11.74 6.12
N ASP A 11 0.17 -12.16 7.37
CA ASP A 11 -1.11 -12.12 8.10
C ASP A 11 -2.29 -12.74 7.34
N GLY A 12 -2.05 -13.89 6.71
CA GLY A 12 -3.08 -14.60 5.94
C GLY A 12 -3.54 -13.86 4.68
N GLY A 13 -2.70 -12.99 4.10
CA GLY A 13 -3.02 -12.22 2.89
C GLY A 13 -3.58 -10.82 3.17
N LYS A 14 -3.60 -10.39 4.44
CA LYS A 14 -4.01 -9.02 4.80
C LYS A 14 -2.98 -7.96 4.45
N VAL A 15 -1.71 -8.36 4.35
CA VAL A 15 -0.63 -7.50 3.86
C VAL A 15 0.05 -8.23 2.71
N VAL A 16 0.23 -7.55 1.58
CA VAL A 16 0.89 -8.13 0.41
C VAL A 16 1.86 -7.12 -0.18
N MET A 17 3.08 -7.56 -0.42
CA MET A 17 4.06 -6.86 -1.24
C MET A 17 3.99 -7.44 -2.65
N VAL A 18 3.84 -6.57 -3.65
CA VAL A 18 3.81 -6.93 -5.07
C VAL A 18 5.02 -6.28 -5.74
N PHE A 19 5.86 -7.08 -6.37
CA PHE A 19 7.03 -6.62 -7.11
C PHE A 19 6.70 -6.47 -8.60
N PRO A 20 7.31 -5.49 -9.31
CA PRO A 20 7.27 -5.44 -10.77
C PRO A 20 7.88 -6.70 -11.37
N TRP A 21 7.46 -7.02 -12.59
CA TRP A 21 8.17 -7.99 -13.41
C TRP A 21 9.49 -7.42 -13.93
N ASP A 22 10.39 -8.29 -14.36
CA ASP A 22 11.66 -7.88 -14.96
C ASP A 22 11.42 -6.93 -16.15
N GLY A 23 11.92 -5.70 -16.04
CA GLY A 23 11.79 -4.66 -17.06
C GLY A 23 10.51 -3.81 -16.97
N GLU A 24 9.57 -4.16 -16.09
CA GLU A 24 8.37 -3.35 -15.84
C GLU A 24 8.63 -2.26 -14.81
N LYS A 25 7.95 -1.11 -14.98
CA LYS A 25 8.13 0.04 -14.10
C LYS A 25 7.24 0.03 -12.86
N ALA A 26 6.19 -0.78 -12.86
CA ALA A 26 5.18 -0.80 -11.81
C ALA A 26 4.77 -2.23 -11.48
N ALA A 27 4.40 -2.44 -10.22
CA ALA A 27 3.79 -3.69 -9.79
C ALA A 27 2.49 -3.95 -10.57
N PRO A 28 2.26 -5.18 -11.07
CA PRO A 28 1.01 -5.53 -11.73
C PRO A 28 -0.17 -5.53 -10.75
N THR A 29 -1.38 -5.69 -11.29
CA THR A 29 -2.57 -6.03 -10.51
C THR A 29 -2.33 -7.29 -9.68
N SER A 30 -2.87 -7.29 -8.45
CA SER A 30 -2.65 -8.38 -7.49
C SER A 30 -3.25 -9.69 -8.00
N SER A 31 -2.59 -10.80 -7.70
CA SER A 31 -3.09 -12.13 -8.07
C SER A 31 -4.37 -12.50 -7.29
N THR A 32 -5.11 -13.48 -7.78
CA THR A 32 -6.26 -14.04 -7.06
C THR A 32 -5.88 -14.62 -5.70
N ALA A 33 -4.63 -15.08 -5.52
CA ALA A 33 -4.12 -15.53 -4.23
C ALA A 33 -3.99 -14.36 -3.24
N ALA A 34 -3.49 -13.20 -3.68
CA ALA A 34 -3.41 -11.98 -2.88
C ALA A 34 -4.79 -11.42 -2.50
N LEU A 35 -5.81 -11.70 -3.32
CA LEU A 35 -7.19 -11.25 -3.09
C LEU A 35 -8.02 -12.23 -2.24
N GLY A 36 -7.51 -13.44 -1.96
CA GLY A 36 -8.22 -14.46 -1.20
C GLY A 36 -9.31 -15.21 -1.98
N GLY A 37 -9.23 -15.25 -3.32
CA GLY A 37 -10.17 -15.99 -4.16
C GLY A 37 -10.45 -15.34 -5.52
N PRO A 38 -11.40 -15.89 -6.31
CA PRO A 38 -11.79 -15.36 -7.61
C PRO A 38 -12.71 -14.13 -7.43
N ILE A 39 -12.15 -13.04 -6.91
CA ILE A 39 -12.86 -11.77 -6.82
C ILE A 39 -12.53 -10.97 -8.08
N SER A 40 -13.55 -10.54 -8.82
CA SER A 40 -13.40 -9.50 -9.82
C SER A 40 -13.20 -8.18 -9.07
N THR A 41 -11.94 -7.82 -8.82
CA THR A 41 -11.60 -6.51 -8.28
C THR A 41 -11.27 -5.59 -9.43
N SER A 42 -12.00 -4.48 -9.54
CA SER A 42 -11.44 -3.33 -10.24
C SER A 42 -10.20 -2.88 -9.47
N ASP A 43 -9.20 -2.35 -10.15
CA ASP A 43 -8.04 -1.78 -9.49
C ASP A 43 -7.83 -0.33 -9.90
N ILE A 44 -7.13 0.40 -9.03
CA ILE A 44 -6.63 1.74 -9.27
C ILE A 44 -5.10 1.62 -9.21
N TYR A 45 -4.46 1.63 -10.38
CA TYR A 45 -3.01 1.45 -10.53
C TYR A 45 -2.48 0.19 -9.83
N GLY A 46 -3.18 -0.93 -10.03
CA GLY A 46 -2.90 -2.21 -9.40
C GLY A 46 -3.48 -2.35 -7.98
N CYS A 47 -3.76 -1.25 -7.27
CA CYS A 47 -4.38 -1.31 -5.94
C CYS A 47 -5.80 -1.86 -6.03
N PRO A 48 -6.13 -2.99 -5.35
CA PRO A 48 -7.46 -3.55 -5.45
C PRO A 48 -8.47 -2.57 -4.90
N THR A 49 -9.64 -2.53 -5.52
CA THR A 49 -10.81 -1.84 -4.99
C THR A 49 -11.99 -2.78 -5.06
N GLN A 50 -12.89 -2.71 -4.09
CA GLN A 50 -14.16 -3.41 -4.18
C GLN A 50 -15.29 -2.39 -4.25
N TYR A 51 -16.19 -2.57 -5.22
CA TYR A 51 -17.39 -1.75 -5.36
C TYR A 51 -18.31 -1.87 -4.12
N PHE A 52 -18.20 -2.97 -3.35
CA PHE A 52 -18.80 -3.12 -2.03
C PHE A 52 -17.90 -3.95 -1.10
N GLY A 53 -17.27 -3.32 -0.10
CA GLY A 53 -16.94 -4.00 1.16
C GLY A 53 -15.51 -4.49 1.39
N ALA A 54 -14.51 -4.06 0.63
CA ALA A 54 -13.11 -4.21 1.07
C ALA A 54 -12.33 -2.92 0.91
N ASP A 55 -11.82 -2.47 2.05
CA ASP A 55 -10.91 -1.35 2.15
C ASP A 55 -9.50 -1.84 1.85
N TYR A 56 -8.90 -1.23 0.84
CA TYR A 56 -7.52 -1.47 0.46
C TYR A 56 -6.75 -0.15 0.46
N TYR A 57 -5.54 -0.22 0.98
CA TYR A 57 -4.61 0.90 1.05
C TYR A 57 -3.29 0.46 0.46
N CYS A 58 -2.76 1.23 -0.48
CA CYS A 58 -1.58 0.87 -1.22
C CYS A 58 -0.54 2.00 -1.19
N PHE A 59 0.68 1.63 -0.85
CA PHE A 59 1.87 2.47 -0.87
C PHE A 59 2.80 1.99 -1.97
N TYR A 60 3.46 2.91 -2.67
CA TYR A 60 4.27 2.63 -3.85
C TYR A 60 5.65 3.25 -3.68
N GLU A 61 6.67 2.48 -4.09
CA GLU A 61 8.07 2.87 -3.97
C GLU A 61 8.42 4.09 -4.81
N HIS A 62 7.73 4.30 -5.94
CA HIS A 62 8.01 5.42 -6.83
C HIS A 62 6.78 6.27 -7.10
N ILE A 63 7.03 7.46 -7.66
CA ILE A 63 6.00 8.37 -8.16
C ILE A 63 5.13 7.67 -9.21
N ASP A 64 3.94 8.22 -9.46
CA ASP A 64 3.00 7.71 -10.47
C ASP A 64 2.75 6.19 -10.34
N TRP A 65 2.66 5.70 -9.09
CA TRP A 65 2.38 4.31 -8.74
C TRP A 65 3.42 3.30 -9.26
N GLY A 66 4.66 3.76 -9.44
CA GLY A 66 5.78 2.93 -9.87
C GLY A 66 6.41 2.10 -8.76
N GLY A 67 7.33 1.23 -9.17
CA GLY A 67 8.07 0.34 -8.29
C GLY A 67 7.21 -0.76 -7.68
N ARG A 68 7.69 -1.35 -6.59
CA ARG A 68 6.90 -2.32 -5.81
C ARG A 68 5.81 -1.60 -5.02
N ARG A 69 4.76 -2.36 -4.76
CA ARG A 69 3.56 -1.90 -4.07
C ARG A 69 3.35 -2.71 -2.82
N LEU A 70 3.21 -2.02 -1.69
CA LEU A 70 2.78 -2.61 -0.43
C LEU A 70 1.31 -2.30 -0.22
N GLN A 71 0.49 -3.33 -0.21
CA GLN A 71 -0.96 -3.22 -0.03
C GLN A 71 -1.40 -3.81 1.30
N PHE A 72 -2.39 -3.17 1.90
CA PHE A 72 -3.04 -3.59 3.13
C PHE A 72 -4.54 -3.75 2.88
N LYS A 73 -5.15 -4.68 3.60
CA LYS A 73 -6.58 -4.92 3.61
C LYS A 73 -7.18 -4.58 4.98
N ASP A 74 -8.46 -4.25 4.98
CA ASP A 74 -9.30 -3.98 6.15
C ASP A 74 -9.01 -2.61 6.79
N TYR A 75 -8.65 -2.53 8.07
CA TYR A 75 -8.48 -1.27 8.80
C TYR A 75 -7.25 -1.36 9.72
N PRO A 76 -6.05 -1.46 9.14
CA PRO A 76 -4.84 -1.75 9.89
C PRO A 76 -4.42 -0.58 10.77
N GLN A 77 -3.97 -0.90 11.98
CA GLN A 77 -3.49 0.05 12.98
C GLN A 77 -2.04 -0.22 13.32
N ASN A 78 -1.29 0.82 13.66
CA ASN A 78 0.06 0.73 14.19
C ASN A 78 1.01 -0.04 13.26
N ILE A 79 0.89 0.22 11.95
CA ILE A 79 1.71 -0.43 10.96
C ILE A 79 3.08 0.22 10.92
N ASN A 80 4.12 -0.60 10.99
CA ASN A 80 5.51 -0.20 10.75
C ASN A 80 5.97 -0.81 9.43
N PHE A 81 6.40 0.02 8.49
CA PHE A 81 6.81 -0.38 7.15
C PHE A 81 8.07 -1.25 7.12
N SER A 82 8.97 -1.10 8.09
CA SER A 82 10.20 -1.91 8.18
C SER A 82 9.91 -3.40 8.40
N ASN A 83 8.75 -3.76 8.97
CA ASN A 83 8.31 -5.15 9.08
C ASN A 83 8.14 -5.84 7.72
N TYR A 84 7.98 -5.05 6.66
CA TYR A 84 7.81 -5.50 5.29
C TYR A 84 8.98 -5.04 4.39
N GLY A 85 10.02 -4.42 4.97
CA GLY A 85 11.15 -3.84 4.26
C GLY A 85 10.76 -2.71 3.31
N PHE A 86 9.82 -1.85 3.71
CA PHE A 86 9.27 -0.74 2.91
C PHE A 86 9.42 0.62 3.60
N ASP A 87 10.18 0.69 4.68
CA ASP A 87 10.48 1.94 5.37
C ASP A 87 11.30 2.85 4.46
N ASN A 88 10.96 4.15 4.45
CA ASN A 88 11.65 5.16 3.66
C ASN A 88 11.58 4.94 2.14
N GLU A 89 10.50 4.34 1.66
CA GLU A 89 10.33 4.03 0.22
C GLU A 89 9.12 4.72 -0.40
N THR A 90 8.16 5.21 0.40
CA THR A 90 6.89 5.68 -0.17
C THR A 90 7.06 7.00 -0.92
N SER A 91 6.71 6.96 -2.20
CA SER A 91 6.66 8.12 -3.10
C SER A 91 5.23 8.46 -3.57
N SER A 92 4.34 7.47 -3.65
CA SER A 92 2.93 7.65 -4.05
C SER A 92 2.01 6.65 -3.37
N TRP A 93 0.70 6.90 -3.38
CA TRP A 93 -0.27 6.08 -2.65
C TRP A 93 -1.67 6.09 -3.27
N VAL A 94 -2.46 5.08 -2.88
CA VAL A 94 -3.89 4.95 -3.15
C VAL A 94 -4.59 4.53 -1.86
N ASN A 95 -5.55 5.33 -1.42
CA ASN A 95 -6.52 4.96 -0.41
C ASN A 95 -7.84 4.61 -1.10
N GLY A 96 -8.02 3.32 -1.39
CA GLY A 96 -9.25 2.81 -1.99
C GLY A 96 -10.38 2.59 -0.99
N GLY A 97 -10.08 2.63 0.31
CA GLY A 97 -11.01 2.33 1.39
C GLY A 97 -11.76 3.54 1.94
N ALA A 98 -12.63 3.25 2.92
CA ALA A 98 -13.43 4.24 3.63
C ALA A 98 -12.70 4.91 4.81
N GLY A 99 -11.55 4.38 5.23
CA GLY A 99 -10.79 4.91 6.37
C GLY A 99 -9.87 6.06 6.02
N THR A 100 -9.57 6.89 7.01
CA THR A 100 -8.54 7.92 6.88
C THR A 100 -7.20 7.36 7.33
N ILE A 101 -6.15 7.53 6.53
CA ILE A 101 -4.79 7.14 6.94
C ILE A 101 -3.99 8.36 7.35
N ASN A 102 -3.30 8.27 8.49
CA ASN A 102 -2.21 9.18 8.81
C ASN A 102 -0.88 8.45 8.73
N VAL A 103 0.10 9.08 8.07
CA VAL A 103 1.44 8.53 7.82
C VAL A 103 2.49 9.35 8.57
N TYR A 104 3.51 8.66 9.07
CA TYR A 104 4.48 9.21 10.02
C TYR A 104 5.93 8.85 9.64
N ASP A 105 6.84 9.74 10.02
CA ASP A 105 8.30 9.65 9.84
C ASP A 105 8.97 9.13 11.12
N GLN A 106 8.50 7.98 11.58
CA GLN A 106 9.10 7.21 12.66
C GLN A 106 8.49 5.78 12.67
N PRO A 107 9.12 4.80 13.32
CA PRO A 107 8.68 3.39 13.27
C PRO A 107 7.41 3.07 14.09
N TYR A 108 6.78 4.07 14.71
CA TYR A 108 5.55 3.94 15.51
C TYR A 108 4.62 5.12 15.20
N VAL A 109 3.31 4.90 15.24
CA VAL A 109 2.35 5.99 14.96
C VAL A 109 2.47 7.12 16.00
N GLY A 110 2.53 8.37 15.56
CA GLY A 110 2.79 9.50 16.45
C GLY A 110 3.27 10.77 15.76
N THR A 111 4.28 11.45 16.31
CA THR A 111 4.96 12.59 15.65
C THR A 111 6.43 12.26 15.38
N PRO A 112 6.99 12.51 14.19
CA PRO A 112 6.53 13.48 13.19
C PRO A 112 5.45 12.94 12.25
N PHE A 113 4.45 13.79 11.99
CA PHE A 113 3.40 13.54 10.99
C PHE A 113 3.88 13.99 9.61
N LEU A 114 3.57 13.21 8.57
CA LEU A 114 3.90 13.52 7.19
C LEU A 114 2.68 13.98 6.40
N TRP A 115 1.70 13.09 6.16
CA TRP A 115 0.48 13.40 5.42
C TRP A 115 -0.72 12.58 5.88
N THR A 116 -1.90 13.00 5.40
CA THR A 116 -3.17 12.31 5.56
C THR A 116 -3.67 11.83 4.20
N GLU A 117 -4.10 10.58 4.13
CA GLU A 117 -4.82 10.01 2.99
C GLU A 117 -6.31 9.99 3.33
N VAL A 118 -7.09 10.85 2.67
CA VAL A 118 -8.53 10.87 2.88
C VAL A 118 -9.19 9.67 2.18
N PRO A 119 -10.37 9.22 2.64
CA PRO A 119 -11.06 8.09 2.03
C PRO A 119 -11.25 8.25 0.53
N HIS A 120 -11.13 7.16 -0.23
CA HIS A 120 -11.32 7.11 -1.68
C HIS A 120 -10.51 8.16 -2.46
N SER A 121 -9.24 8.32 -2.10
CA SER A 121 -8.34 9.28 -2.75
C SER A 121 -6.99 8.65 -3.09
N LEU A 122 -6.16 9.40 -3.80
CA LEU A 122 -4.84 8.96 -4.25
C LEU A 122 -3.93 10.19 -4.40
N SER A 123 -2.63 9.95 -4.32
CA SER A 123 -1.63 10.95 -4.72
C SER A 123 -0.54 10.27 -5.54
N SER A 124 -0.23 10.82 -6.72
CA SER A 124 0.87 10.36 -7.55
C SER A 124 2.25 10.82 -7.06
N TRP A 125 2.27 11.78 -6.12
CA TRP A 125 3.49 12.30 -5.51
C TRP A 125 3.23 12.82 -4.09
N VAL A 126 3.97 12.34 -3.10
CA VAL A 126 3.86 12.82 -1.70
C VAL A 126 4.52 14.18 -1.46
N GLY A 127 5.30 14.67 -2.44
CA GLY A 127 6.04 15.93 -2.36
C GLY A 127 7.47 15.74 -1.87
N ASP A 128 8.38 16.63 -2.29
CA ASP A 128 9.81 16.54 -1.99
C ASP A 128 10.11 16.46 -0.48
N ALA A 129 9.31 17.13 0.34
CA ALA A 129 9.50 17.16 1.79
C ALA A 129 9.17 15.82 2.48
N ASN A 130 8.37 14.96 1.85
CA ASN A 130 7.84 13.73 2.44
C ASN A 130 8.34 12.46 1.74
N ASN A 131 8.93 12.61 0.55
CA ASN A 131 9.38 11.48 -0.25
C ASN A 131 10.39 10.62 0.49
N ASP A 132 10.22 9.30 0.43
CA ASP A 132 11.16 8.31 0.99
C ASP A 132 11.38 8.52 2.51
N ARG A 133 10.33 8.94 3.23
CA ARG A 133 10.37 9.16 4.70
C ARG A 133 9.32 8.39 5.49
N ALA A 134 8.39 7.73 4.80
CA ALA A 134 7.31 7.04 5.51
C ALA A 134 7.85 5.80 6.23
N GLU A 135 7.61 5.73 7.54
CA GLU A 135 8.03 4.61 8.38
C GLU A 135 6.86 3.89 9.06
N SER A 136 5.74 4.59 9.30
CA SER A 136 4.54 3.98 9.88
C SER A 136 3.25 4.66 9.47
N PHE A 137 2.12 3.97 9.67
CA PHE A 137 0.78 4.54 9.50
C PHE A 137 -0.29 3.86 10.36
N SER A 138 -1.44 4.52 10.49
CA SER A 138 -2.70 3.95 11.01
C SER A 138 -3.87 4.41 10.16
N ALA A 139 -4.78 3.48 9.83
CA ALA A 139 -6.08 3.77 9.22
C ALA A 139 -7.15 3.88 10.31
N TYR A 140 -7.94 4.95 10.43
CA TYR A 140 -8.96 5.14 11.47
C TYR A 140 -10.27 5.70 10.91
#